data_AF-A0A7V5XHD7-F1
#
_entry.id   AF-A0A7V5XHD7-F1
#
_cell.length_a   1.000
_cell.length_b   1.000
_cell.length_c   1.000
_cell.angle_alpha   90.00
_cell.angle_beta   90.00
_cell.angle_gamma   90.00
#
_symmetry.space_group_name_H-M   'P 1'
#
loop_
_entity.id
_entity.type
_entity.pdbx_description
1 polymer ?
#
loop_
_entity_poly.entity_id
_entity_poly.type
_entity_poly.pdbx_seq_one_letter_code
_entity_poly.pdbx_strand_id
1 'polypeptide(L)' 'PTGGTPENPVGTVYIGFSYKNKIKAFRFSLSGDRNQIQLLASYTSLDILRRYLLYGESFFSYRFATGIKERTF' A
#
# COMPACT_ATOMS: atom_id res chain seq x y z
N PRO A 1 11.01 -2.51 -18.38
CA PRO A 1 9.67 -2.53 -17.76
C PRO A 1 8.64 -1.83 -18.67
N THR A 2 7.94 -2.59 -19.52
CA THR A 2 7.02 -2.07 -20.56
C THR A 2 5.56 -2.49 -20.36
N GLY A 3 5.23 -3.16 -19.25
CA GLY A 3 3.92 -3.80 -19.03
C GLY A 3 2.87 -2.97 -18.26
N GLY A 4 3.02 -1.64 -18.17
CA GLY A 4 2.02 -0.79 -17.52
C GLY A 4 0.89 -0.42 -18.47
N THR A 5 -0.30 -0.15 -17.93
CA THR A 5 -1.44 0.45 -18.66
C THR A 5 -1.63 1.91 -18.24
N PRO A 6 -2.41 2.74 -18.96
CA PRO A 6 -2.74 4.09 -18.51
C PRO A 6 -3.36 4.12 -17.11
N GLU A 7 -4.21 3.14 -16.79
CA GLU A 7 -4.88 3.01 -15.49
C GLU A 7 -3.93 2.50 -14.40
N ASN A 8 -3.01 1.60 -14.77
CA ASN A 8 -2.00 1.02 -13.89
C ASN A 8 -0.61 1.16 -14.50
N PRO A 9 0.01 2.36 -14.40
CA PRO A 9 1.36 2.58 -14.89
C PRO A 9 2.37 1.65 -14.22
N VAL A 10 3.53 1.46 -14.85
CA VAL A 10 4.65 0.75 -14.23
C VAL A 10 4.95 1.37 -12.86
N GLY A 11 5.14 0.51 -11.86
CA GLY A 11 5.31 0.96 -10.47
C GLY A 11 4.02 1.01 -9.66
N THR A 12 2.85 0.77 -10.28
CA THR A 12 1.60 0.62 -9.53
C THR A 12 1.61 -0.68 -8.75
N VAL A 13 1.43 -0.58 -7.43
CA VAL A 13 1.32 -1.73 -6.53
C VAL A 13 0.07 -1.58 -5.66
N TYR A 14 -0.73 -2.63 -5.59
CA TYR A 14 -1.85 -2.72 -4.65
C TYR A 14 -1.45 -3.62 -3.49
N ILE A 15 -1.69 -3.15 -2.26
CA ILE A 15 -1.47 -3.93 -1.04
C ILE A 15 -2.82 -4.09 -0.35
N GLY A 16 -3.24 -5.34 -0.16
CA GLY A 16 -4.42 -5.68 0.65
C GLY A 16 -4.02 -5.96 2.09
N PHE A 17 -4.80 -5.47 3.04
CA PHE A 17 -4.60 -5.68 4.47
C PHE A 17 -5.92 -6.10 5.12
N SER A 18 -5.98 -7.34 5.61
CA SER A 18 -7.15 -7.90 6.28
C SER A 18 -6.89 -8.06 7.77
N TYR A 19 -7.83 -7.61 8.60
CA TYR A 19 -7.72 -7.63 10.05
C TYR A 19 -9.10 -7.59 10.70
N LYS A 20 -9.33 -8.34 11.79
CA LYS A 20 -10.58 -8.30 12.59
C LYS A 20 -11.87 -8.20 11.75
N ASN A 21 -11.98 -9.02 10.70
CA ASN A 21 -13.13 -9.05 9.78
C ASN A 21 -13.33 -7.79 8.91
N LYS A 22 -12.31 -6.95 8.79
CA LYS A 22 -12.24 -5.76 7.93
C LYS A 22 -11.14 -5.94 6.88
N ILE A 23 -11.29 -5.27 5.74
CA ILE A 23 -10.30 -5.26 4.66
C ILE A 23 -10.04 -3.81 4.27
N LYS A 24 -8.76 -3.48 4.06
CA LYS A 24 -8.32 -2.23 3.44
C LYS A 24 -7.42 -2.52 2.24
N ALA A 25 -7.55 -1.71 1.20
CA ALA A 25 -6.71 -1.77 0.01
C ALA A 25 -5.96 -0.44 -0.16
N PHE A 26 -4.66 -0.55 -0.38
CA PHE A 26 -3.76 0.58 -0.58
C PHE A 26 -3.23 0.55 -2.00
N ARG A 27 -3.26 1.69 -2.69
CA ARG A 27 -2.63 1.85 -4.01
C ARG A 27 -1.39 2.73 -3.88
N PHE A 28 -0.25 2.20 -4.27
CA PHE A 28 1.03 2.91 -4.30
C PHE A 28 1.51 3.08 -5.74
N SER A 29 2.22 4.18 -5.99
CA SER A 29 3.03 4.37 -7.19
C SER A 29 4.49 4.41 -6.73
N LEU A 30 5.19 3.31 -6.95
CA LEU A 30 6.59 3.14 -6.56
C LEU A 30 7.49 3.35 -7.77
N SER A 31 8.63 4.01 -7.56
CA SER A 31 9.62 4.25 -8.60
C SER A 31 10.85 3.39 -8.37
N GLY A 32 11.44 2.89 -9.44
CA GLY A 32 12.64 2.05 -9.43
C GLY A 32 12.59 0.97 -10.49
N ASP A 33 13.63 0.14 -10.51
CA ASP A 33 13.62 -1.10 -11.29
C ASP A 33 12.69 -2.16 -10.68
N ARG A 34 12.57 -3.31 -11.34
CA ARG A 34 11.69 -4.40 -10.90
C ARG A 34 12.01 -4.88 -9.47
N ASN A 35 13.28 -5.02 -9.13
CA ASN A 35 13.71 -5.54 -7.83
C ASN A 35 13.48 -4.48 -6.74
N GLN A 36 13.80 -3.22 -7.03
CA GLN A 36 13.55 -2.10 -6.13
C GLN A 36 12.06 -1.96 -5.83
N ILE A 37 11.19 -2.02 -6.84
CA ILE A 37 9.73 -1.95 -6.65
C ILE A 37 9.23 -3.10 -5.76
N GLN A 38 9.70 -4.33 -5.97
CA GLN A 38 9.31 -5.48 -5.14
C GLN A 38 9.78 -5.33 -3.69
N LEU A 39 11.01 -4.85 -3.48
CA LEU A 39 11.56 -4.61 -2.15
C LEU A 39 10.79 -3.53 -1.40
N LEU A 40 10.54 -2.39 -2.05
CA LEU A 40 9.75 -1.29 -1.50
C LEU A 40 8.31 -1.71 -1.18
N ALA A 41 7.68 -2.50 -2.05
CA ALA A 41 6.35 -3.06 -1.80
C ALA A 41 6.32 -3.96 -0.57
N SER A 42 7.36 -4.79 -0.41
CA SER A 42 7.51 -5.69 0.75
C SER A 42 7.67 -4.91 2.05
N TYR A 43 8.57 -3.93 2.07
CA TYR A 43 8.78 -3.05 3.23
C TYR A 43 7.54 -2.22 3.57
N THR A 44 6.83 -1.70 2.57
CA THR A 44 5.59 -0.95 2.77
C THR A 44 4.52 -1.83 3.41
N SER A 45 4.38 -3.08 2.95
CA SER A 45 3.41 -4.05 3.51
C SER A 45 3.71 -4.36 4.98
N LEU A 46 4.99 -4.58 5.30
CA LEU A 46 5.43 -4.84 6.69
C LEU A 46 5.26 -3.60 7.57
N ASP A 47 5.50 -2.40 7.05
CA ASP A 47 5.29 -1.16 7.81
C ASP A 47 3.81 -0.92 8.12
N ILE A 48 2.89 -1.21 7.18
CA ILE A 48 1.43 -1.18 7.44
C ILE A 48 1.07 -2.12 8.59
N LEU A 49 1.54 -3.37 8.54
CA LEU A 49 1.30 -4.35 9.61
C LEU A 49 1.87 -3.85 10.94
N ARG A 50 3.13 -3.40 10.95
CA ARG A 50 3.81 -2.90 12.14
C ARG A 50 3.05 -1.75 12.79
N ARG A 51 2.61 -0.76 12.01
CA ARG A 51 1.85 0.39 12.54
C ARG A 51 0.47 -0.02 13.05
N TYR A 52 -0.21 -0.95 12.37
CA TYR A 52 -1.46 -1.49 12.87
C TYR A 52 -1.27 -2.23 14.21
N LEU A 53 -0.19 -3.01 14.37
CA LEU A 53 0.10 -3.70 15.63
C LEU A 53 0.42 -2.74 16.77
N LEU A 54 1.09 -1.62 16.48
CA LEU A 54 1.48 -0.63 17.50
C LEU A 54 0.36 0.33 17.90
N TYR A 55 -0.46 0.75 16.92
CA TYR A 55 -1.42 1.85 17.11
C TYR A 55 -2.89 1.42 16.88
N GLY A 56 -3.12 0.17 16.49
CA GLY A 56 -4.45 -0.34 16.15
C GLY A 56 -5.08 0.42 14.97
N GLU A 57 -6.41 0.56 15.00
CA GLU A 57 -7.14 1.26 13.95
C GLU A 57 -6.85 2.77 13.92
N SER A 58 -6.32 3.36 15.00
CA SER A 58 -5.96 4.78 15.04
C SER A 58 -4.90 5.14 14.00
N PHE A 59 -4.05 4.18 13.59
CA PHE A 59 -3.08 4.37 12.52
C PHE A 59 -3.73 4.93 11.24
N PHE A 60 -4.91 4.41 10.87
CA PHE A 60 -5.57 4.78 9.63
C PHE A 60 -6.16 6.20 9.65
N SER A 61 -6.33 6.82 10.83
CA SER A 61 -6.81 8.20 10.96
C SER A 61 -5.70 9.24 11.06
N TYR A 62 -4.41 8.84 11.17
CA TYR A 62 -3.30 9.81 11.16
C TYR A 62 -3.19 10.52 9.81
N ARG A 63 -2.90 11.83 9.84
CA ARG A 63 -2.69 12.69 8.65
C ARG A 63 -1.58 12.23 7.69
N PHE A 64 -0.79 11.21 8.03
CA PHE A 64 0.13 10.56 7.09
C PHE A 64 -0.58 9.63 6.11
N ALA A 65 -1.79 9.16 6.44
CA ALA A 65 -2.62 8.30 5.59
C ALA A 65 -3.43 9.07 4.54
N THR A 66 -3.45 10.41 4.54
CA THR A 66 -4.27 11.22 3.62
C THR A 66 -3.78 11.22 2.17
N GLY A 67 -2.62 10.64 1.88
CA GLY A 67 -2.17 10.33 0.51
C GLY A 67 -2.68 8.99 -0.02
N ILE A 68 -3.31 8.18 0.84
CA ILE A 68 -3.86 6.88 0.49
C ILE A 68 -5.29 7.14 0.01
N LYS A 69 -5.51 7.07 -1.30
CA LYS A 69 -6.87 6.95 -1.84
C LYS A 69 -7.41 5.60 -1.36
N GLU A 70 -8.16 5.60 -0.27
CA GLU A 70 -9.04 4.49 0.08
C GLU A 70 -9.98 4.26 -1.11
N ARG A 71 -9.75 3.18 -1.84
CA ARG A 71 -10.81 2.57 -2.64
C ARG A 71 -11.36 1.45 -1.79
N THR A 72 -12.45 1.75 -1.09
CA THR A 72 -13.36 0.73 -0.60
C THR A 72 -13.94 0.06 -1.83
N PHE A 73 -13.63 -1.22 -2.02
CA PHE A 73 -14.32 -2.08 -2.98
C PHE A 73 -15.62 -2.57 -2.37
#